data_AF-A0A955QU69-F1
#
_entry.id   AF-A0A955QU69-F1
#
_cell.length_a   1.000
_cell.length_b   1.000
_cell.length_c   1.000
_cell.angle_alpha   90.00
_cell.angle_beta   90.00
_cell.angle_gamma   90.00
#
_symmetry.space_group_name_H-M   'P 1'
#
loop_
_entity.id
_entity.type
_entity.pdbx_description
1 polymer ?
#
loop_
_entity_poly.entity_id
_entity_poly.type
_entity_poly.pdbx_seq_one_letter_code
_entity_poly.pdbx_strand_id
1 'polypeptide(L)'
;MKPGTIRWQVVGYFLEILGLCIWVGGLIMIVAVVIPAVFNSFGMEPAGRFLRRVFDGYSLLTSGILGLLVCLTGLRYWQGTFSENMVLPVQRLEIFLLAGMIMTTVLIMGVLGPKAIALQEQAFEATAEAEKKAAYDHFFRMHMIVRALHFINVGLATGLLISKLRRGLATANPFVTSVQGRS
;
A
#
# COMPACT_ATOMS: atom_id res chain seq x y z
N MET A 1 26.61 11.09 31.54
CA MET A 1 25.38 10.69 30.79
C MET A 1 25.42 11.40 29.45
N LYS A 2 25.65 10.71 28.32
CA LYS A 2 25.70 11.35 27.00
C LYS A 2 24.26 11.65 26.53
N PRO A 3 23.97 12.87 26.03
CA PRO A 3 22.63 13.26 25.61
C PRO A 3 22.15 12.34 24.49
N GLY A 4 20.86 11.98 24.54
CA GLY A 4 20.25 10.92 23.76
C GLY A 4 20.43 11.10 22.25
N THR A 5 21.36 10.35 21.68
CA THR A 5 21.44 10.18 20.23
C THR A 5 20.17 9.47 19.78
N ILE A 6 19.28 10.21 19.11
CA ILE A 6 18.11 9.65 18.45
C ILE A 6 18.64 8.55 17.51
N ARG A 7 18.25 7.31 17.79
CA ARG A 7 18.58 6.18 16.93
C ARG A 7 17.73 6.33 15.68
N TRP A 8 18.27 6.94 14.62
CA TRP A 8 17.60 7.16 13.34
C TRP A 8 16.91 5.91 12.78
N GLN A 9 17.44 4.73 13.09
CA GLN A 9 16.83 3.43 12.77
C GLN A 9 15.43 3.23 13.39
N VAL A 10 15.20 3.71 14.61
CA VAL A 10 13.89 3.62 15.31
C VAL A 10 12.89 4.57 14.66
N VAL A 11 13.32 5.78 14.31
CA VAL A 11 12.48 6.76 13.60
C VAL A 11 12.09 6.22 12.23
N GLY A 12 13.05 5.69 11.47
CA GLY A 12 12.78 5.05 10.18
C GLY A 12 11.78 3.89 10.31
N TYR A 13 11.99 2.99 11.27
CA TYR A 13 11.08 1.89 11.53
C TYR A 13 9.66 2.37 11.91
N PHE A 14 9.54 3.40 12.75
CA PHE A 14 8.24 4.00 13.08
C PHE A 14 7.52 4.55 11.85
N LEU A 15 8.24 5.26 10.98
CA LEU A 15 7.70 5.79 9.72
C LEU A 15 7.28 4.68 8.76
N GLU A 16 8.03 3.57 8.67
CA GLU A 16 7.65 2.39 7.88
C GLU A 16 6.31 1.81 8.36
N ILE A 17 6.15 1.62 9.68
CA ILE A 17 4.92 1.08 10.28
C ILE A 17 3.74 2.04 10.06
N LEU A 18 3.94 3.34 10.31
CA LEU A 18 2.91 4.36 10.13
C LEU A 18 2.45 4.43 8.67
N GLY A 19 3.39 4.39 7.72
CA GLY A 19 3.09 4.34 6.29
C GLY A 19 2.26 3.11 5.93
N LEU A 20 2.63 1.93 6.42
CA LEU A 20 1.89 0.69 6.15
C LEU A 20 0.48 0.71 6.78
N CYS A 21 0.33 1.25 7.98
CA CYS A 21 -0.99 1.43 8.61
C CYS A 21 -1.89 2.38 7.80
N ILE A 22 -1.35 3.50 7.32
CA ILE A 22 -2.08 4.45 6.48
C ILE A 22 -2.46 3.79 5.15
N TRP A 23 -1.56 3.02 4.55
CA TRP A 23 -1.85 2.32 3.29
C TRP A 23 -3.00 1.31 3.49
N VAL A 24 -2.85 0.37 4.42
CA VAL A 24 -3.84 -0.69 4.65
C VAL A 24 -5.16 -0.11 5.13
N GLY A 25 -5.13 0.75 6.16
CA GLY A 25 -6.31 1.37 6.74
C GLY A 25 -7.02 2.31 5.76
N GLY A 26 -6.26 3.06 4.97
CA GLY A 26 -6.80 3.98 3.97
C GLY A 26 -7.64 3.26 2.92
N LEU A 27 -7.16 2.15 2.35
CA LEU A 27 -7.95 1.40 1.37
C LEU A 27 -9.21 0.80 2.00
N ILE A 28 -9.09 0.22 3.20
CA ILE A 28 -10.23 -0.38 3.90
C ILE A 28 -11.32 0.68 4.16
N MET A 29 -10.93 1.86 4.64
CA MET A 29 -11.86 2.97 4.86
C MET A 29 -12.53 3.42 3.56
N ILE A 30 -11.78 3.56 2.47
CA ILE A 30 -12.35 3.93 1.18
C ILE A 30 -13.38 2.89 0.73
N VAL A 31 -13.03 1.61 0.79
CA VAL A 31 -13.88 0.54 0.26
C VAL A 31 -15.11 0.28 1.14
N ALA A 32 -14.94 0.23 2.45
CA ALA A 32 -16.01 -0.15 3.38
C ALA A 32 -16.94 1.02 3.73
N VAL A 33 -16.43 2.25 3.73
CA VAL A 33 -17.18 3.42 4.22
C VAL A 33 -17.45 4.41 3.10
N VAL A 34 -16.40 4.86 2.39
CA VAL A 34 -16.54 5.96 1.42
C VAL A 34 -17.35 5.52 0.20
N ILE A 35 -17.06 4.35 -0.39
CA ILE A 35 -17.77 3.86 -1.58
C ILE A 35 -19.28 3.73 -1.29
N PRO A 36 -19.74 2.99 -0.26
CA PRO A 36 -21.16 2.86 0.01
C PRO A 36 -21.83 4.19 0.33
N ALA A 37 -21.19 5.05 1.13
CA ALA A 37 -21.74 6.35 1.50
C ALA A 37 -21.96 7.24 0.27
N VAL A 38 -20.97 7.31 -0.64
CA VAL A 38 -21.05 8.14 -1.84
C VAL A 38 -22.13 7.64 -2.79
N PHE A 39 -22.23 6.32 -3.03
CA PHE A 39 -23.28 5.79 -3.92
C PHE A 39 -24.68 5.86 -3.30
N ASN A 40 -24.80 5.87 -1.99
CA ASN A 40 -26.09 6.08 -1.32
C ASN A 40 -26.56 7.54 -1.37
N SER A 41 -25.61 8.49 -1.44
CA SER A 41 -25.90 9.94 -1.45
C SER A 41 -25.90 10.57 -2.84
N PHE A 42 -25.19 10.00 -3.81
CA PHE A 42 -25.03 10.53 -5.16
C PHE A 42 -25.44 9.50 -6.23
N GLY A 43 -25.94 9.96 -7.38
CA GLY A 43 -26.14 9.11 -8.55
C GLY A 43 -24.82 8.53 -9.09
N MET A 44 -24.92 7.50 -9.95
CA MET A 44 -23.77 6.73 -10.45
C MET A 44 -22.65 7.58 -11.08
N GLU A 45 -23.00 8.56 -11.91
CA GLU A 45 -22.02 9.40 -12.61
C GLU A 45 -21.28 10.38 -11.68
N PRO A 46 -21.96 11.22 -10.86
CA PRO A 46 -21.30 12.04 -9.86
C PRO A 46 -20.49 11.22 -8.85
N ALA A 47 -21.02 10.09 -8.39
CA ALA A 47 -20.34 9.19 -7.48
C ALA A 47 -19.04 8.63 -8.09
N GLY A 48 -19.09 8.17 -9.34
CA GLY A 48 -17.92 7.64 -10.04
C GLY A 48 -16.83 8.68 -10.26
N ARG A 49 -17.19 9.93 -10.61
CA ARG A 49 -16.21 11.03 -10.74
C ARG A 49 -15.60 11.44 -9.40
N PHE A 50 -16.40 11.47 -8.33
CA PHE A 50 -15.92 11.75 -6.99
C PHE A 50 -14.94 10.67 -6.51
N LEU A 51 -15.32 9.39 -6.64
CA LEU A 51 -14.48 8.26 -6.23
C LEU A 51 -13.16 8.23 -6.98
N ARG A 52 -13.15 8.54 -8.28
CA ARG A 52 -11.91 8.68 -9.05
C ARG A 52 -10.95 9.67 -8.38
N ARG A 53 -11.44 10.86 -8.01
CA ARG A 53 -10.60 11.88 -7.35
C ARG A 53 -10.09 11.42 -5.98
N VAL A 54 -10.89 10.68 -5.23
CA VAL A 54 -10.47 10.06 -3.95
C VAL A 54 -9.38 9.01 -4.18
N PHE A 55 -9.56 8.14 -5.18
CA PHE A 55 -8.58 7.11 -5.53
C PHE A 55 -7.29 7.71 -6.11
N ASP A 56 -7.34 8.81 -6.86
CA ASP A 56 -6.16 9.52 -7.35
C ASP A 56 -5.36 10.10 -6.17
N GLY A 57 -6.03 10.73 -5.21
CA GLY A 57 -5.40 11.23 -3.98
C GLY A 57 -4.79 10.11 -3.14
N TYR A 58 -5.51 8.99 -2.99
CA TYR A 58 -5.00 7.79 -2.33
C TYR A 58 -3.80 7.16 -3.06
N SER A 59 -3.81 7.13 -4.39
CA SER A 59 -2.72 6.62 -5.22
C SER A 59 -1.46 7.48 -5.10
N LEU A 60 -1.62 8.80 -5.02
CA LEU A 60 -0.50 9.72 -4.76
C LEU A 60 0.09 9.50 -3.35
N LEU A 61 -0.77 9.40 -2.34
CA LEU A 61 -0.36 9.14 -0.97
C LEU A 61 0.40 7.81 -0.84
N THR A 62 -0.14 6.74 -1.42
CA THR A 62 0.48 5.41 -1.40
C THR A 62 1.77 5.36 -2.21
N SER A 63 1.89 6.12 -3.31
CA SER A 63 3.16 6.29 -4.03
C SER A 63 4.24 6.95 -3.17
N GLY A 64 3.86 7.99 -2.39
CA GLY A 64 4.75 8.62 -1.41
C GLY A 64 5.22 7.65 -0.33
N ILE A 65 4.29 6.85 0.23
CA ILE A 65 4.61 5.81 1.20
C ILE A 65 5.53 4.75 0.58
N LEU A 66 5.27 4.33 -0.66
CA LEU A 66 6.11 3.36 -1.37
C LEU A 66 7.53 3.88 -1.54
N GLY A 67 7.69 5.14 -1.97
CA GLY A 67 8.99 5.79 -2.09
C GLY A 67 9.72 5.87 -0.75
N LEU A 68 9.01 6.18 0.33
CA LEU A 68 9.55 6.17 1.69
C LEU A 68 10.03 4.77 2.10
N LEU A 69 9.23 3.73 1.88
CA LEU A 69 9.58 2.34 2.20
C LEU A 69 10.80 1.86 1.42
N VAL A 70 10.88 2.18 0.12
CA VAL A 70 12.02 1.85 -0.73
C VAL A 70 13.27 2.58 -0.27
N CYS A 71 13.17 3.88 0.02
CA CYS A 71 14.30 4.70 0.48
C CYS A 71 14.85 4.19 1.81
N LEU A 72 13.99 3.96 2.81
CA LEU A 72 14.41 3.47 4.13
C LEU A 72 14.97 2.05 4.06
N THR A 73 14.37 1.16 3.27
CA THR A 73 14.89 -0.20 3.06
C THR A 73 16.23 -0.17 2.34
N GLY A 74 16.39 0.68 1.32
CA GLY A 74 17.63 0.85 0.57
C GLY A 74 18.76 1.44 1.42
N LEU A 75 18.46 2.47 2.22
CA LEU A 75 19.42 3.05 3.17
C LEU A 75 19.89 2.02 4.20
N ARG A 76 18.98 1.18 4.71
CA ARG A 76 19.33 0.09 5.64
C ARG A 76 20.15 -1.00 4.96
N TYR A 77 19.81 -1.38 3.74
CA TYR A 77 20.59 -2.34 2.96
C TYR A 77 22.02 -1.85 2.72
N TRP A 78 22.16 -0.56 2.37
CA TRP A 78 23.47 0.07 2.18
C TRP A 78 24.26 0.15 3.49
N GLN A 79 23.66 0.64 4.57
CA GLN A 79 24.33 0.73 5.88
C GLN A 79 24.75 -0.64 6.44
N GLY A 80 23.97 -1.69 6.21
CA GLY A 80 24.31 -3.05 6.61
C GLY A 80 25.49 -3.66 5.86
N THR A 81 25.86 -3.09 4.70
CA THR A 81 27.06 -3.49 3.94
C THR A 81 28.33 -2.83 4.51
N PHE A 82 28.20 -1.67 5.16
CA PHE A 82 29.32 -0.88 5.69
C PHE A 82 29.48 -0.95 7.22
N SER A 83 28.50 -1.47 7.96
CA SER A 83 28.50 -1.45 9.43
C SER A 83 27.86 -2.70 10.03
N GLU A 84 28.62 -3.44 10.84
CA GLU A 84 28.18 -4.68 11.52
C GLU A 84 27.17 -4.43 12.67
N ASN A 85 26.95 -3.18 13.07
CA ASN A 85 26.08 -2.81 14.21
C ASN A 85 24.60 -2.57 13.81
N MET A 86 24.07 -3.32 12.86
CA MET A 86 22.67 -3.14 12.43
C MET A 86 21.70 -3.97 13.28
N VAL A 87 20.82 -3.28 14.01
CA VAL A 87 19.90 -3.90 14.97
C VAL A 87 18.73 -4.63 14.29
N LEU A 88 18.42 -4.28 13.03
CA LEU A 88 17.35 -4.91 12.25
C LEU A 88 17.82 -5.15 10.79
N PRO A 89 18.40 -6.32 10.47
CA PRO A 89 18.79 -6.66 9.10
C PRO A 89 17.57 -6.76 8.17
N VAL A 90 17.76 -6.37 6.90
CA VAL A 90 16.73 -6.47 5.86
C VAL A 90 16.54 -7.94 5.48
N GLN A 91 15.32 -8.44 5.59
CA GLN A 91 15.01 -9.83 5.26
C GLN A 91 14.66 -10.00 3.77
N ARG A 92 14.99 -11.17 3.21
CA ARG A 92 14.55 -11.56 1.86
C ARG A 92 13.03 -11.48 1.69
N LEU A 93 12.28 -11.79 2.75
CA LEU A 93 10.83 -11.67 2.76
C LEU A 93 10.36 -10.21 2.64
N GLU A 94 11.05 -9.25 3.27
CA GLU A 94 10.69 -7.82 3.13
C GLU A 94 10.91 -7.33 1.70
N ILE A 95 12.04 -7.72 1.10
CA ILE A 95 12.35 -7.37 -0.29
C ILE A 95 11.31 -7.98 -1.22
N PHE A 96 10.95 -9.23 -1.02
CA PHE A 96 9.94 -9.90 -1.84
C PHE A 96 8.56 -9.24 -1.72
N LEU A 97 8.10 -8.94 -0.50
CA LEU A 97 6.82 -8.27 -0.27
C LEU A 97 6.83 -6.85 -0.85
N LEU A 98 7.90 -6.08 -0.63
CA LEU A 98 8.05 -4.73 -1.17
C LEU A 98 8.11 -4.74 -2.71
N ALA A 99 8.83 -5.69 -3.31
CA ALA A 99 8.87 -5.85 -4.77
C ALA A 99 7.48 -6.17 -5.34
N GLY A 100 6.72 -7.05 -4.68
CA GLY A 100 5.34 -7.33 -5.05
C GLY A 100 4.44 -6.09 -4.95
N MET A 101 4.60 -5.29 -3.90
CA MET A 101 3.87 -4.02 -3.75
C MET A 101 4.22 -3.04 -4.88
N ILE A 102 5.51 -2.88 -5.21
CA ILE A 102 5.95 -2.03 -6.31
C ILE A 102 5.33 -2.50 -7.63
N MET A 103 5.46 -3.79 -7.94
CA MET A 103 4.97 -4.36 -9.20
C MET A 103 3.46 -4.14 -9.36
N THR A 104 2.68 -4.43 -8.31
CA THR A 104 1.22 -4.25 -8.36
C THR A 104 0.83 -2.78 -8.44
N THR A 105 1.48 -1.89 -7.69
CA THR A 105 1.24 -0.44 -7.77
C THR A 105 1.54 0.12 -9.16
N VAL A 106 2.68 -0.24 -9.75
CA VAL A 106 3.05 0.20 -11.11
C VAL A 106 2.07 -0.33 -12.15
N LEU A 107 1.64 -1.59 -12.03
CA LEU A 107 0.65 -2.16 -12.95
C LEU A 107 -0.71 -1.46 -12.85
N ILE A 108 -1.17 -1.17 -11.63
CA ILE A 108 -2.41 -0.43 -11.37
C ILE A 108 -2.31 0.97 -11.96
N MET A 109 -1.29 1.74 -11.58
CA MET A 109 -1.21 3.16 -11.93
C MET A 109 -0.81 3.39 -13.39
N GLY A 110 0.12 2.58 -13.91
CA GLY A 110 0.68 2.77 -15.25
C GLY A 110 -0.17 2.18 -16.36
N VAL A 111 -0.94 1.12 -16.10
CA VAL A 111 -1.63 0.37 -17.17
C VAL A 111 -3.13 0.27 -16.92
N LEU A 112 -3.55 -0.22 -15.76
CA LEU A 112 -4.95 -0.57 -15.54
C LEU A 112 -5.82 0.64 -15.18
N GLY A 113 -5.27 1.61 -14.46
CA GLY A 113 -5.92 2.86 -14.06
C GLY A 113 -6.33 3.70 -15.28
N PRO A 114 -5.41 4.04 -16.19
CA PRO A 114 -5.75 4.77 -17.42
C PRO A 114 -6.80 4.06 -18.26
N LYS A 115 -6.75 2.72 -18.35
CA LYS A 115 -7.75 1.92 -19.07
C LYS A 115 -9.13 1.97 -18.39
N ALA A 116 -9.17 1.83 -17.06
CA ALA A 116 -10.42 1.91 -16.31
C ALA A 116 -11.08 3.30 -16.44
N ILE A 117 -10.26 4.34 -16.45
CA ILE A 117 -10.66 5.74 -16.69
C ILE A 117 -11.31 5.92 -18.06
N ALA A 118 -10.64 5.45 -19.12
CA ALA A 118 -11.14 5.58 -20.48
C ALA A 118 -12.47 4.83 -20.66
N LEU A 119 -12.58 3.64 -20.08
CA LEU A 119 -13.83 2.86 -20.10
C LEU A 119 -14.94 3.52 -19.28
N GLN A 120 -14.61 4.18 -18.17
CA GLN A 120 -15.58 4.92 -17.36
C GLN A 120 -16.16 6.11 -18.13
N GLU A 121 -15.31 6.87 -18.82
CA GLU A 121 -15.72 8.01 -19.65
C GLU A 121 -16.63 7.53 -20.80
N GLN A 122 -16.25 6.45 -21.49
CA GLN A 122 -17.10 5.83 -22.51
C GLN A 122 -18.46 5.37 -21.97
N ALA A 123 -18.49 4.77 -20.78
CA ALA A 123 -19.74 4.34 -20.15
C ALA A 123 -20.66 5.51 -19.75
N PHE A 124 -20.08 6.69 -19.49
CA PHE A 124 -20.84 7.89 -19.14
C PHE A 124 -21.28 8.69 -20.37
N GLU A 125 -20.53 8.63 -21.47
CA GLU A 125 -20.87 9.31 -22.73
C GLU A 125 -21.88 8.55 -23.59
N ALA A 126 -22.04 7.24 -23.38
CA ALA A 126 -22.98 6.42 -24.13
C ALA A 126 -24.45 6.82 -23.86
N THR A 127 -25.12 7.30 -24.91
CA THR A 127 -26.53 7.76 -24.86
C THR A 127 -27.52 6.68 -25.31
N ALA A 128 -27.13 5.79 -26.22
CA ALA A 128 -27.96 4.67 -26.64
C ALA A 128 -27.95 3.55 -25.58
N GLU A 129 -29.11 3.00 -25.25
CA GLU A 129 -29.27 2.04 -24.15
C GLU A 129 -28.45 0.74 -24.36
N ALA A 130 -28.37 0.26 -25.60
CA ALA A 130 -27.56 -0.91 -25.96
C ALA A 130 -26.05 -0.64 -25.82
N GLU A 131 -25.59 0.55 -26.23
CA GLU A 131 -24.17 0.96 -26.13
C GLU A 131 -23.78 1.21 -24.67
N LYS A 132 -24.68 1.81 -23.90
CA LYS A 132 -24.51 2.05 -22.47
C LYS A 132 -24.29 0.74 -21.73
N LYS A 133 -25.15 -0.26 -21.95
CA LYS A 133 -25.01 -1.57 -21.30
C LYS A 133 -23.67 -2.23 -21.61
N ALA A 134 -23.24 -2.24 -22.87
CA ALA A 134 -21.96 -2.80 -23.27
C ALA A 134 -20.77 -2.06 -22.62
N ALA A 135 -20.80 -0.72 -22.62
CA ALA A 135 -19.74 0.09 -22.03
C ALA A 135 -19.64 -0.11 -20.51
N TYR A 136 -20.77 -0.18 -19.80
CA TYR A 136 -20.79 -0.49 -18.37
C TYR A 136 -20.24 -1.89 -18.06
N ASP A 137 -20.59 -2.91 -18.85
CA ASP A 137 -20.07 -4.27 -18.65
C ASP A 137 -18.54 -4.33 -18.81
N HIS A 138 -17.99 -3.61 -19.80
CA HIS A 138 -16.55 -3.48 -19.98
C HIS A 138 -15.88 -2.74 -18.84
N PHE A 139 -16.46 -1.61 -18.41
CA PHE A 139 -15.99 -0.84 -17.26
C PHE A 139 -15.98 -1.68 -15.99
N PHE A 140 -17.08 -2.36 -15.65
CA PHE A 140 -17.17 -3.16 -14.43
C PHE A 140 -16.17 -4.32 -14.43
N ARG A 141 -15.96 -4.99 -15.57
CA ARG A 141 -14.98 -6.07 -15.69
C ARG A 141 -13.56 -5.56 -15.43
N MET A 142 -13.19 -4.44 -16.03
CA MET A 142 -11.89 -3.81 -15.79
C MET A 142 -11.76 -3.37 -14.33
N HIS A 143 -12.80 -2.74 -13.78
CA HIS A 143 -12.82 -2.25 -12.40
C HIS A 143 -12.68 -3.39 -11.38
N MET A 144 -13.29 -4.55 -11.63
CA MET A 144 -13.14 -5.74 -10.79
C MET A 144 -11.69 -6.24 -10.77
N ILE A 145 -11.00 -6.24 -11.91
CA ILE A 145 -9.59 -6.62 -12.00
C ILE A 145 -8.73 -5.63 -11.21
N VAL A 146 -8.93 -4.33 -11.41
CA VAL A 146 -8.23 -3.27 -10.67
C VAL A 146 -8.45 -3.43 -9.17
N ARG A 147 -9.69 -3.66 -8.73
CA ARG A 147 -10.05 -3.84 -7.32
C ARG A 147 -9.40 -5.08 -6.72
N ALA A 148 -9.41 -6.21 -7.42
CA ALA A 148 -8.73 -7.43 -6.98
C ALA A 148 -7.23 -7.18 -6.78
N LEU A 149 -6.59 -6.45 -7.71
CA LEU A 149 -5.18 -6.13 -7.63
C LEU A 149 -4.84 -5.21 -6.44
N HIS A 150 -5.71 -4.25 -6.12
CA HIS A 150 -5.59 -3.44 -4.90
C HIS A 150 -5.67 -4.28 -3.63
N PHE A 151 -6.59 -5.25 -3.57
CA PHE A 151 -6.70 -6.16 -2.42
C PHE A 151 -5.47 -7.06 -2.28
N ILE A 152 -4.92 -7.57 -3.39
CA ILE A 152 -3.65 -8.31 -3.37
C ILE A 152 -2.54 -7.41 -2.81
N ASN A 153 -2.44 -6.17 -3.27
CA ASN A 153 -1.43 -5.22 -2.81
C ASN A 153 -1.59 -4.90 -1.31
N VAL A 154 -2.81 -4.74 -0.81
CA VAL A 154 -3.07 -4.60 0.64
C VAL A 154 -2.72 -5.87 1.41
N GLY A 155 -2.92 -7.05 0.84
CA GLY A 155 -2.46 -8.31 1.42
C GLY A 155 -0.94 -8.33 1.59
N LEU A 156 -0.19 -7.88 0.57
CA LEU A 156 1.27 -7.75 0.62
C LEU A 156 1.71 -6.73 1.68
N ALA A 157 1.09 -5.54 1.69
CA ALA A 157 1.36 -4.50 2.67
C ALA A 157 1.07 -4.96 4.11
N THR A 158 -0.03 -5.69 4.31
CA THR A 158 -0.40 -6.29 5.61
C THR A 158 0.62 -7.35 6.02
N GLY A 159 1.04 -8.21 5.10
CA GLY A 159 2.09 -9.19 5.35
C GLY A 159 3.41 -8.53 5.76
N LEU A 160 3.77 -7.43 5.11
CA LEU A 160 4.98 -6.66 5.44
C LEU A 160 4.85 -6.01 6.82
N LEU A 161 3.69 -5.44 7.13
CA LEU A 161 3.36 -4.86 8.43
C LEU A 161 3.47 -5.89 9.55
N ILE A 162 2.84 -7.06 9.40
CA ILE A 162 2.91 -8.15 10.38
C ILE A 162 4.34 -8.63 10.57
N SER A 163 5.09 -8.82 9.47
CA SER A 163 6.50 -9.24 9.52
C SER A 163 7.38 -8.25 10.28
N LYS A 164 7.16 -6.95 10.07
CA LYS A 164 7.87 -5.90 10.81
C LYS A 164 7.46 -5.90 12.29
N LEU A 165 6.17 -5.84 12.60
CA LEU A 165 5.64 -5.85 13.97
C LEU A 165 6.15 -7.05 14.79
N ARG A 166 6.13 -8.26 14.22
CA ARG A 166 6.67 -9.46 14.88
C ARG A 166 8.14 -9.30 15.27
N ARG A 167 8.95 -8.68 14.41
CA ARG A 167 10.36 -8.41 14.68
C ARG A 167 10.55 -7.33 15.74
N GLY A 168 9.82 -6.22 15.63
CA GLY A 168 9.84 -5.16 16.64
C GLY A 168 9.54 -5.71 18.05
N LEU A 169 8.52 -6.56 18.15
CA LEU A 169 8.15 -7.24 19.40
C LEU A 169 9.22 -8.24 19.86
N ALA A 170 9.81 -9.03 18.96
CA ALA A 170 10.88 -9.97 19.30
C ALA A 170 12.13 -9.25 19.84
N THR A 171 12.51 -8.10 19.26
CA THR A 171 13.62 -7.29 19.76
C THR A 171 13.33 -6.55 21.06
N ALA A 172 12.06 -6.35 21.41
CA ALA A 172 11.64 -5.67 22.64
C ALA A 172 11.52 -6.63 23.85
N ASN A 173 11.58 -7.96 23.63
CA ASN A 173 11.32 -8.95 24.67
C ASN A 173 12.63 -9.49 25.28
N PRO A 174 13.04 -9.10 26.50
CA PRO A 174 14.33 -9.49 27.09
C PRO A 174 14.44 -10.98 27.43
N PHE A 175 13.34 -11.74 27.38
CA PHE A 175 13.32 -13.18 27.69
C PHE A 175 13.85 -14.08 26.56
N VAL A 176 13.93 -13.60 25.32
CA VAL A 176 14.41 -14.42 24.18
C VAL A 176 15.93 -14.37 24.05
N THR A 177 16.56 -13.25 24.44
CA THR A 177 18.03 -13.08 24.38
C THR A 177 18.80 -13.92 25.39
N SER A 178 18.18 -14.45 26.45
CA SER A 178 18.84 -15.28 27.46
C SER A 178 19.00 -16.75 27.05
N VAL A 179 18.22 -17.23 26.07
CA VAL A 179 18.26 -18.63 25.62
C VAL A 179 19.34 -18.86 24.56
N GLN A 180 19.72 -17.81 23.81
CA GLN A 180 20.66 -17.92 22.70
C GLN A 180 22.13 -17.65 23.10
N GLY A 181 22.40 -17.33 24.37
CA GLY A 181 23.74 -17.13 24.93
C GLY A 181 24.28 -18.31 25.75
N ARG A 182 23.64 -19.49 25.67
CA ARG A 182 24.09 -20.73 26.31
C ARG A 182 24.06 -21.89 25.31
N SER A 183 25.02 -21.89 24.40
CA SER A 183 25.44 -23.10 23.67
C SER A 183 26.87 -22.92 23.21
#